data_AF-A0A432FWQ6-F1
#
_entry.id   AF-A0A432FWQ6-F1
#
_cell.length_a   1.000
_cell.length_b   1.000
_cell.length_c   1.000
_cell.angle_alpha   90.00
_cell.angle_beta   90.00
_cell.angle_gamma   90.00
#
_symmetry.space_group_name_H-M   'P 1'
#
loop_
_entity.id
_entity.type
_entity.pdbx_description
1 polymer ?
#
loop_
_entity_poly.entity_id
_entity_poly.type
_entity_poly.pdbx_seq_one_letter_code
_entity_poly.pdbx_strand_id
1 'polypeptide(L)'
;IKNNLFTYNDIATYFYGEKGGHLIRNNRFLDNFVDVMGSAPPTTRLNHWKGNYWDRYAGFDMNGDGIGDQPYRVWLYADRIWMERSMARFFRGTVGLSLVDFMEQLVPSSEPDLIYEDDAPLMEPPSR
;
A
#
# COMPACT_ATOMS: atom_id res chain seq x y z
N ILE A 1 4.77 -5.70 13.79
CA ILE A 1 3.79 -6.53 13.06
C ILE A 1 4.58 -7.46 12.15
N LYS A 2 4.55 -8.76 12.42
CA LYS A 2 5.37 -9.73 11.68
C LYS A 2 4.64 -11.04 11.44
N ASN A 3 4.89 -11.67 10.29
CA ASN A 3 4.39 -13.00 9.93
C ASN A 3 2.85 -13.10 9.96
N ASN A 4 2.15 -12.04 9.52
CA ASN A 4 0.69 -12.06 9.40
C ASN A 4 0.28 -12.20 7.93
N LEU A 5 -0.91 -12.77 7.74
CA LEU A 5 -1.64 -12.70 6.47
C LEU A 5 -2.77 -11.69 6.61
N PHE A 6 -2.71 -10.63 5.81
CA PHE A 6 -3.78 -9.66 5.65
C PHE A 6 -4.45 -9.89 4.30
N THR A 7 -5.66 -10.45 4.32
CA THR A 7 -6.38 -10.75 3.08
C THR A 7 -7.87 -10.44 3.14
N TYR A 8 -8.44 -10.07 1.99
CA TYR A 8 -9.85 -9.71 1.82
C TYR A 8 -10.35 -8.59 2.74
N ASN A 9 -9.49 -7.60 3.03
CA ASN A 9 -9.86 -6.44 3.85
C ASN A 9 -10.21 -5.21 3.01
N ASP A 10 -11.17 -4.43 3.49
CA ASP A 10 -11.38 -3.05 3.04
C ASP A 10 -10.13 -2.18 3.26
N ILE A 11 -9.59 -2.26 4.47
CA ILE A 11 -8.31 -1.66 4.87
C ILE A 11 -7.61 -2.72 5.72
N ALA A 12 -6.47 -3.24 5.28
CA ALA A 12 -5.77 -4.30 6.01
C ALA A 12 -5.11 -3.80 7.29
N THR A 13 -4.48 -2.62 7.24
CA THR A 13 -3.88 -1.99 8.43
C THR A 13 -4.20 -0.50 8.46
N TYR A 14 -4.64 -0.02 9.63
CA TYR A 14 -4.92 1.38 9.87
C TYR A 14 -4.06 1.89 11.03
N PHE A 15 -3.22 2.90 10.76
CA PHE A 15 -2.38 3.53 11.77
C PHE A 15 -2.96 4.88 12.19
N TYR A 16 -3.03 5.11 13.50
CA TYR A 16 -3.56 6.36 14.06
C TYR A 16 -2.49 7.09 14.88
N GLY A 17 -2.47 8.43 14.79
CA GLY A 17 -1.54 9.30 15.51
C GLY A 17 -0.43 9.86 14.62
N GLU A 18 0.65 10.37 15.20
CA GLU A 18 1.65 11.13 14.45
C GLU A 18 3.04 10.48 14.38
N LYS A 19 3.29 9.46 15.21
CA LYS A 19 4.67 9.06 15.55
C LYS A 19 5.30 8.01 14.65
N GLY A 20 4.50 7.22 13.91
CA GLY A 20 4.99 6.07 13.16
C GLY A 20 5.93 5.17 14.00
N GLY A 21 7.01 4.66 13.40
CA GLY A 21 8.07 3.92 14.09
C GLY A 21 7.77 2.43 14.34
N HIS A 22 6.68 1.90 13.80
CA HIS A 22 6.40 0.47 13.90
C HIS A 22 7.34 -0.33 13.00
N LEU A 23 7.70 -1.55 13.42
CA LEU A 23 8.40 -2.53 12.57
C LEU A 23 7.38 -3.44 11.89
N ILE A 24 7.26 -3.37 10.56
CA ILE A 24 6.36 -4.20 9.76
C ILE A 24 7.18 -5.05 8.79
N ARG A 25 7.29 -6.35 9.08
CA ARG A 25 8.17 -7.25 8.34
C ARG A 25 7.55 -8.61 8.07
N ASN A 26 7.86 -9.21 6.93
CA ASN A 26 7.49 -10.59 6.61
C ASN A 26 5.97 -10.84 6.69
N ASN A 27 5.15 -9.84 6.38
CA ASN A 27 3.70 -10.03 6.26
C ASN A 27 3.31 -10.27 4.80
N ARG A 28 2.13 -10.85 4.59
CA ARG A 28 1.54 -11.09 3.28
C ARG A 28 0.30 -10.22 3.15
N PHE A 29 0.29 -9.30 2.18
CA PHE A 29 -0.87 -8.48 1.83
C PHE A 29 -1.44 -8.99 0.51
N LEU A 30 -2.63 -9.59 0.56
CA LEU A 30 -3.28 -10.27 -0.58
C LEU A 30 -4.74 -9.83 -0.72
N ASP A 31 -5.18 -9.43 -1.90
CA ASP A 31 -6.58 -9.16 -2.22
C ASP A 31 -7.25 -8.14 -1.27
N ASN A 32 -6.49 -7.19 -0.72
CA ASN A 32 -7.06 -6.09 0.05
C ASN A 32 -7.46 -4.96 -0.89
N PHE A 33 -8.46 -4.16 -0.51
CA PHE A 33 -8.77 -2.93 -1.24
C PHE A 33 -7.73 -1.85 -1.00
N VAL A 34 -7.35 -1.63 0.27
CA VAL A 34 -6.23 -0.79 0.69
C VAL A 34 -5.37 -1.57 1.68
N ASP A 35 -4.07 -1.74 1.40
CA ASP A 35 -3.19 -2.50 2.29
C ASP A 35 -2.89 -1.75 3.59
N VAL A 36 -2.59 -0.45 3.44
CA VAL A 36 -2.16 0.41 4.54
C VAL A 36 -2.83 1.78 4.39
N MET A 37 -3.42 2.25 5.48
CA MET A 37 -3.93 3.60 5.61
C MET A 37 -3.50 4.19 6.95
N GLY A 38 -3.41 5.51 7.05
CA GLY A 38 -3.20 6.18 8.32
C GLY A 38 -3.99 7.47 8.43
N SER A 39 -4.06 8.02 9.64
CA SER A 39 -4.71 9.31 9.91
C SER A 39 -4.04 10.48 9.18
N ALA A 40 -2.76 10.36 8.83
CA ALA A 40 -2.01 11.28 8.00
C ALA A 40 -0.82 10.55 7.31
N PRO A 41 -0.22 11.09 6.23
CA PRO A 41 0.91 10.45 5.57
C PRO A 41 2.11 10.11 6.49
N PRO A 42 2.53 10.97 7.45
CA PRO A 42 3.61 10.64 8.37
C PRO A 42 3.33 9.42 9.24
N THR A 43 2.06 9.13 9.56
CA THR A 43 1.65 8.04 10.45
C THR A 43 2.06 6.66 9.90
N THR A 44 2.11 6.53 8.57
CA THR A 44 2.50 5.29 7.87
C THR A 44 3.90 5.38 7.29
N ARG A 45 4.31 6.57 6.80
CA ARG A 45 5.59 6.78 6.12
C ARG A 45 6.78 6.60 7.05
N LEU A 46 6.61 6.94 8.33
CA LEU A 46 7.64 6.81 9.35
C LEU A 46 7.76 5.40 9.94
N ASN A 47 6.97 4.44 9.46
CA ASN A 47 7.14 3.03 9.85
C ASN A 47 8.26 2.38 9.04
N HIS A 48 8.86 1.33 9.62
CA HIS A 48 9.89 0.54 8.96
C HIS A 48 9.27 -0.69 8.30
N TRP A 49 9.13 -0.64 6.98
CA TRP A 49 8.64 -1.73 6.14
C TRP A 49 9.83 -2.47 5.56
N LYS A 50 9.86 -3.80 5.70
CA LYS A 50 10.91 -4.62 5.11
C LYS A 50 10.49 -6.06 4.91
N GLY A 51 10.69 -6.62 3.72
CA GLY A 51 10.49 -8.06 3.51
C GLY A 51 9.02 -8.45 3.56
N ASN A 52 8.09 -7.56 3.25
CA ASN A 52 6.69 -7.94 3.11
C ASN A 52 6.43 -8.40 1.68
N TYR A 53 5.50 -9.34 1.52
CA TYR A 53 4.94 -9.70 0.23
C TYR A 53 3.70 -8.85 -0.04
N TRP A 54 3.64 -8.29 -1.23
CA TRP A 54 2.52 -7.48 -1.72
C TRP A 54 2.06 -8.04 -3.05
N ASP A 55 0.80 -8.46 -3.13
CA ASP A 55 0.19 -8.98 -4.35
C ASP A 55 0.26 -8.01 -5.55
N ARG A 56 0.29 -6.70 -5.29
CA ARG A 56 0.42 -5.64 -6.30
C ARG A 56 1.86 -5.25 -6.63
N TYR A 57 2.86 -5.85 -5.98
CA TYR A 57 4.25 -5.59 -6.33
C TYR A 57 4.55 -6.17 -7.72
N ALA A 58 4.92 -5.30 -8.66
CA ALA A 58 5.19 -5.64 -10.05
C ALA A 58 6.66 -5.39 -10.44
N GLY A 59 7.57 -5.40 -9.46
CA GLY A 59 9.00 -5.25 -9.72
C GLY A 59 9.65 -6.52 -10.24
N PHE A 60 10.97 -6.47 -10.39
CA PHE A 60 11.80 -7.56 -10.90
C PHE A 60 12.82 -7.99 -9.86
N ASP A 61 13.17 -9.27 -9.90
CA ASP A 61 14.34 -9.82 -9.21
C ASP A 61 15.28 -10.38 -10.28
N MET A 62 16.28 -9.59 -10.66
CA MET A 62 17.27 -9.95 -11.68
C MET A 62 18.38 -10.82 -11.11
N ASN A 63 18.57 -10.80 -9.79
CA ASN A 63 19.68 -11.47 -9.12
C ASN A 63 19.30 -12.87 -8.58
N GLY A 64 18.00 -13.15 -8.46
CA GLY A 64 17.42 -14.44 -8.10
C GLY A 64 17.42 -14.74 -6.60
N ASP A 65 17.49 -13.72 -5.73
CA ASP A 65 17.50 -13.89 -4.27
C ASP A 65 16.10 -13.93 -3.62
N GLY A 66 15.04 -13.75 -4.43
CA GLY A 66 13.65 -13.73 -3.99
C GLY A 66 13.19 -12.38 -3.42
N ILE A 67 14.03 -11.34 -3.47
CA ILE A 67 13.74 -9.97 -3.09
C ILE A 67 13.67 -9.12 -4.37
N GLY A 68 12.67 -8.26 -4.46
CA GLY A 68 12.57 -7.33 -5.57
C GLY A 68 13.69 -6.28 -5.55
N ASP A 69 14.33 -6.06 -6.70
CA ASP A 69 15.42 -5.08 -6.89
C ASP A 69 14.92 -3.62 -6.83
N GLN A 70 13.61 -3.40 -6.86
CA GLN A 70 12.98 -2.07 -6.77
C GLN A 70 12.12 -1.95 -5.50
N PRO A 71 12.20 -0.83 -4.76
CA PRO A 71 11.32 -0.61 -3.62
C PRO A 71 9.84 -0.60 -4.01
N TYR A 72 8.99 -1.17 -3.16
CA TYR A 72 7.54 -1.03 -3.31
C TYR A 72 7.09 0.28 -2.66
N ARG A 73 6.74 1.27 -3.49
CA ARG A 73 6.29 2.59 -3.05
C ARG A 73 4.81 2.78 -3.31
N VAL A 74 4.08 3.20 -2.29
CA VAL A 74 2.67 3.57 -2.43
C VAL A 74 2.49 5.06 -2.18
N TRP A 75 1.91 5.71 -3.18
CA TRP A 75 1.66 7.14 -3.20
C TRP A 75 0.18 7.42 -2.95
N LEU A 76 -0.10 8.49 -2.20
CA LEU A 76 -1.41 9.06 -2.02
C LEU A 76 -1.54 10.30 -2.89
N TYR A 77 -2.51 10.27 -3.78
CA TYR A 77 -2.93 11.42 -4.56
C TYR A 77 -3.96 12.21 -3.75
N ALA A 78 -3.89 13.54 -3.82
CA ALA A 78 -4.68 14.43 -2.97
C ALA A 78 -6.20 14.22 -3.11
N ASP A 79 -6.65 13.78 -4.27
CA ASP A 79 -8.07 13.79 -4.63
C ASP A 79 -8.82 12.47 -4.40
N ARG A 80 -8.24 11.50 -3.67
CA ARG A 80 -8.86 10.18 -3.48
C ARG A 80 -10.24 10.26 -2.82
N ILE A 81 -11.27 10.27 -3.66
CA ILE A 81 -12.66 10.54 -3.26
C ILE A 81 -13.16 9.53 -2.22
N TRP A 82 -12.70 8.28 -2.27
CA TRP A 82 -13.13 7.24 -1.33
C TRP A 82 -12.51 7.32 0.05
N MET A 83 -11.40 8.08 0.21
CA MET A 83 -10.80 8.37 1.51
C MET A 83 -11.53 9.52 2.20
N GLU A 84 -11.92 10.55 1.45
CA GLU A 84 -12.71 11.67 1.97
C GLU A 84 -14.19 11.34 2.15
N ARG A 85 -14.76 10.61 1.18
CA ARG A 85 -16.19 10.25 1.12
C ARG A 85 -16.30 8.74 1.25
N SER A 86 -16.52 8.29 2.48
CA SER A 86 -16.69 6.86 2.79
C SER A 86 -17.77 6.16 1.97
N MET A 87 -18.77 6.89 1.44
CA MET A 87 -19.82 6.37 0.55
C MET A 87 -19.31 6.08 -0.87
N ALA A 88 -18.28 6.78 -1.36
CA ALA A 88 -17.70 6.51 -2.69
C ALA A 88 -17.07 5.11 -2.75
N ARG A 89 -16.70 4.54 -1.60
CA ARG A 89 -16.32 3.12 -1.45
C ARG A 89 -17.41 2.12 -1.87
N PHE A 90 -18.65 2.54 -2.07
CA PHE A 90 -19.69 1.69 -2.67
C PHE A 90 -19.40 1.35 -4.13
N PHE A 91 -18.75 2.26 -4.87
CA PHE A 91 -18.45 2.09 -6.30
C PHE A 91 -17.16 1.31 -6.57
N ARG A 92 -16.65 0.57 -5.58
CA ARG A 92 -15.46 -0.27 -5.73
C ARG A 92 -15.66 -1.34 -6.81
N GLY A 93 -14.62 -1.57 -7.61
CA GLY A 93 -14.65 -2.53 -8.71
C GLY A 93 -15.50 -2.10 -9.91
N THR A 94 -16.07 -0.89 -9.88
CA THR A 94 -16.76 -0.32 -11.04
C THR A 94 -15.79 0.40 -11.96
N VAL A 95 -16.08 0.39 -13.26
CA VAL A 95 -15.31 1.14 -14.27
C VAL A 95 -15.25 2.64 -13.94
N GLY A 96 -16.32 3.18 -13.35
CA GLY A 96 -16.40 4.59 -12.99
C GLY A 96 -15.33 5.01 -11.98
N LEU A 97 -15.18 4.24 -10.89
CA LEU A 97 -14.15 4.55 -9.88
C LEU A 97 -12.75 4.31 -10.44
N SER A 98 -12.51 3.20 -11.14
CA SER A 98 -11.20 2.91 -11.73
C SER A 98 -10.72 3.97 -12.74
N LEU A 99 -11.64 4.60 -13.48
CA LEU A 99 -11.32 5.69 -14.39
C LEU A 99 -10.87 6.95 -13.63
N VAL A 100 -11.53 7.27 -12.52
CA VAL A 100 -11.12 8.40 -11.66
C VAL A 100 -9.72 8.15 -11.11
N ASP A 101 -9.47 6.96 -10.54
CA ASP A 101 -8.14 6.57 -10.02
C ASP A 101 -7.03 6.70 -11.07
N PHE A 102 -7.32 6.29 -12.31
CA PHE A 102 -6.38 6.39 -13.43
C PHE A 102 -6.10 7.86 -13.82
N MET A 103 -7.14 8.71 -13.84
CA MET A 103 -6.98 10.13 -14.16
C MET A 103 -6.17 10.85 -13.08
N GLU A 104 -6.38 10.54 -11.79
CA GLU A 104 -5.58 11.09 -10.68
C GLU A 104 -4.09 10.74 -10.81
N GLN A 105 -3.77 9.56 -11.33
CA GLN A 105 -2.38 9.15 -11.58
C GLN A 105 -1.75 9.86 -12.79
N LEU A 106 -2.54 10.15 -13.83
CA LEU A 106 -2.05 10.81 -15.05
C LEU A 106 -1.90 12.33 -14.91
N VAL A 107 -2.87 12.99 -14.26
CA VAL A 107 -2.94 14.45 -14.15
C VAL A 107 -3.21 14.82 -12.70
N PRO A 108 -2.24 14.62 -11.80
CA PRO A 108 -2.44 14.93 -10.39
C PRO A 108 -2.53 16.45 -10.21
N SER A 109 -3.48 16.89 -9.38
CA SER A 109 -3.67 18.31 -9.05
C SER A 109 -2.55 18.87 -8.16
N SER A 110 -1.83 17.99 -7.45
CA SER A 110 -0.68 18.28 -6.58
C SER A 110 0.37 17.16 -6.64
N GLU A 111 1.57 17.41 -6.10
CA GLU A 111 2.52 16.32 -5.86
C GLU A 111 1.90 15.29 -4.90
N PRO A 112 2.01 13.98 -5.18
CA PRO A 112 1.47 12.95 -4.32
C PRO A 112 2.38 12.69 -3.12
N ASP A 113 1.78 12.35 -1.98
CA ASP A 113 2.49 12.02 -0.76
C ASP A 113 2.92 10.54 -0.75
N LEU A 114 4.17 10.26 -0.41
CA LEU A 114 4.60 8.88 -0.14
C LEU A 114 3.95 8.39 1.16
N ILE A 115 3.15 7.32 1.10
CA ILE A 115 2.49 6.74 2.28
C ILE A 115 3.38 5.72 2.96
N TYR A 116 4.04 4.85 2.18
CA TYR A 116 5.03 3.91 2.69
C TYR A 116 5.91 3.40 1.56
N GLU A 117 7.09 2.92 1.95
CA GLU A 117 8.08 2.29 1.09
C GLU A 117 8.61 1.05 1.78
N ASP A 118 8.53 -0.10 1.10
CA ASP A 118 9.25 -1.31 1.47
C ASP A 118 10.48 -1.44 0.57
N ASP A 119 11.67 -1.31 1.15
CA ASP A 119 12.96 -1.32 0.42
C ASP A 119 13.37 -2.73 -0.04
N ALA A 120 12.72 -3.78 0.46
CA ALA A 120 13.05 -5.16 0.15
C ALA A 120 11.77 -6.01 0.06
N PRO A 121 10.87 -5.72 -0.90
CA PRO A 121 9.64 -6.49 -1.06
C PRO A 121 9.96 -7.92 -1.50
N LEU A 122 9.20 -8.89 -1.00
CA LEU A 122 9.38 -10.29 -1.41
C LEU A 122 8.69 -10.55 -2.75
N MET A 123 9.35 -11.31 -3.63
CA MET A 123 8.79 -11.74 -4.93
C MET A 123 7.70 -12.81 -4.78
N GLU A 124 7.80 -13.63 -3.74
CA GLU A 124 6.85 -14.69 -3.43
C GLU A 124 6.40 -14.62 -1.97
N PRO A 125 5.17 -15.08 -1.65
CA PRO A 125 4.72 -15.10 -0.27
C PRO A 125 5.59 -16.07 0.56
N PRO A 126 6.09 -15.65 1.74
CA PRO A 126 6.91 -16.52 2.59
C PRO A 126 6.15 -17.80 2.96
N SER A 127 6.85 -18.93 3.05
CA SER A 127 6.25 -20.27 3.09
C SER A 127 5.62 -20.68 4.44
N ARG A 128 5.60 -19.82 5.46
CA ARG A 128 4.77 -19.94 6.68
C ARG A 128 4.75 -18.64 7.46
#